data_AF-A0A7V8LNR3-F1
#
_entry.id   AF-A0A7V8LNR3-F1
#
_cell.length_a   1.000
_cell.length_b   1.000
_cell.length_c   1.000
_cell.angle_alpha   90.00
_cell.angle_beta   90.00
_cell.angle_gamma   90.00
#
_symmetry.space_group_name_H-M   'P 1'
#
loop_
_entity.id
_entity.type
_entity.pdbx_description
1 polymer ?
#
loop_
_entity_poly.entity_id
_entity_poly.type
_entity_poly.pdbx_seq_one_letter_code
_entity_poly.pdbx_strand_id
1 'polypeptide(L)'
;MSGKWIGWSARGIALLVGLYLYGVSMALMVRAGLGLDPWDVFHQGLAMRTGMSIGLASAVTGVVVLLMWIPLRNKPGIGTIANIIVLAIAVDTTLAWLPESPSMAVRVSFLLGGVVLNAIASVLYVGAGLGPGPRDGLTTGLVHRTGRSVRLIRTIIEVLAVGTGWLLGGNVGLGTLLYAFGIGPLIQLVLRLMPGRLLAVSGWGPVLSTQRNAESRSAPVDSPQGAAV
;
A
#
# COMPACT_ATOMS: atom_id res chain seq x y z
N MET A 1 6.22 -12.43 29.14
CA MET A 1 5.04 -11.61 29.48
C MET A 1 3.99 -11.76 28.39
N SER A 2 2.78 -12.15 28.79
CA SER A 2 1.66 -12.58 27.94
C SER A 2 1.21 -11.52 26.94
N GLY A 3 1.45 -11.77 25.65
CA GLY A 3 0.90 -10.98 24.55
C GLY A 3 -0.59 -11.27 24.42
N LYS A 4 -1.42 -10.46 25.11
CA LYS A 4 -2.87 -10.52 24.95
C LYS A 4 -3.21 -10.26 23.48
N TRP A 5 -3.69 -11.32 22.84
CA TRP A 5 -4.26 -11.39 21.51
C TRP A 5 -5.04 -10.12 21.18
N ILE A 6 -4.58 -9.37 20.17
CA ILE A 6 -5.42 -8.36 19.56
C ILE A 6 -6.61 -9.08 18.93
N GLY A 7 -7.79 -8.81 19.48
CA GLY A 7 -9.03 -9.44 19.04
C GLY A 7 -9.28 -9.16 17.56
N TRP A 8 -10.01 -10.07 16.91
CA TRP A 8 -10.45 -9.93 15.52
C TRP A 8 -11.06 -8.56 15.21
N SER A 9 -11.74 -7.94 16.18
CA SER A 9 -12.31 -6.59 16.08
C SER A 9 -11.25 -5.51 15.84
N ALA A 10 -10.13 -5.54 16.58
CA ALA A 10 -9.08 -4.52 16.41
C ALA A 10 -8.35 -4.66 15.06
N ARG A 11 -8.21 -5.89 14.54
CA ARG A 11 -7.68 -6.13 13.17
C ARG A 11 -8.65 -5.65 12.11
N GLY A 12 -9.96 -5.90 12.29
CA GLY A 12 -11.00 -5.39 11.41
C GLY A 12 -11.01 -3.85 11.37
N ILE A 13 -10.91 -3.19 12.52
CA ILE A 13 -10.82 -1.72 12.60
C ILE A 13 -9.56 -1.22 11.91
N ALA A 14 -8.39 -1.80 12.19
CA ALA A 14 -7.14 -1.40 11.54
C ALA A 14 -7.20 -1.56 10.01
N LEU A 15 -7.81 -2.64 9.52
CA LEU A 15 -8.07 -2.86 8.11
C LEU A 15 -8.98 -1.77 7.53
N LEU A 16 -10.17 -1.57 8.10
CA LEU A 16 -11.14 -0.61 7.56
C LEU A 16 -10.62 0.83 7.60
N VAL A 17 -10.01 1.24 8.71
CA VAL A 17 -9.39 2.56 8.85
C VAL A 17 -8.23 2.70 7.88
N GLY A 18 -7.34 1.71 7.80
CA GLY A 18 -6.21 1.72 6.86
C GLY A 18 -6.67 1.85 5.41
N LEU A 19 -7.68 1.08 4.99
CA LEU A 19 -8.23 1.14 3.64
C LEU A 19 -8.93 2.47 3.34
N TYR A 20 -9.68 3.01 4.30
CA TYR A 20 -10.33 4.31 4.13
C TYR A 20 -9.29 5.43 3.99
N LEU A 21 -8.26 5.44 4.86
CA LEU A 21 -7.16 6.40 4.76
C LEU A 21 -6.36 6.23 3.47
N TYR A 22 -6.24 5.01 2.94
CA TYR A 22 -5.63 4.79 1.63
C TYR A 22 -6.45 5.48 0.53
N GLY A 23 -7.78 5.32 0.55
CA GLY A 23 -8.65 6.00 -0.42
C GLY A 23 -8.62 7.53 -0.28
N VAL A 24 -8.53 8.06 0.93
CA VAL A 24 -8.33 9.50 1.18
C VAL A 24 -7.00 9.96 0.57
N SER A 25 -5.91 9.21 0.79
CA SER A 25 -4.59 9.50 0.22
C SER A 25 -4.64 9.55 -1.31
N MET A 26 -5.27 8.56 -1.95
CA MET A 26 -5.47 8.52 -3.40
C MET A 26 -6.24 9.75 -3.89
N ALA A 27 -7.36 10.09 -3.25
CA ALA A 27 -8.16 11.26 -3.61
C ALA A 27 -7.37 12.58 -3.50
N LEU A 28 -6.55 12.73 -2.45
CA LEU A 28 -5.65 13.88 -2.30
C LEU A 28 -4.65 13.96 -3.45
N MET A 29 -4.00 12.86 -3.81
CA MET A 29 -3.02 12.84 -4.91
C MET A 29 -3.68 13.12 -6.26
N VAL A 30 -4.88 12.59 -6.51
CA VAL A 30 -5.71 12.92 -7.68
C VAL A 30 -6.01 14.41 -7.75
N ARG A 31 -6.50 15.02 -6.67
CA ARG A 31 -6.82 16.46 -6.64
C ARG A 31 -5.57 17.34 -6.68
N ALA A 32 -4.44 16.86 -6.18
CA ALA A 32 -3.16 17.53 -6.35
C ALA A 32 -2.81 17.64 -7.84
N GLY A 33 -3.06 16.62 -8.65
CA GLY A 33 -2.80 16.66 -10.10
C GLY A 33 -1.33 16.93 -10.45
N LEU A 34 -0.40 16.59 -9.56
CA LEU A 34 1.05 16.76 -9.76
C LEU A 34 1.76 15.44 -10.10
N GLY A 35 0.99 14.38 -10.34
CA GLY A 35 1.45 13.00 -10.52
C GLY A 35 0.83 12.07 -9.48
N LEU A 36 0.70 10.80 -9.84
CA LEU A 36 0.06 9.75 -9.04
C LEU A 36 0.99 8.58 -8.77
N ASP A 37 0.61 7.69 -7.84
CA ASP A 37 1.28 6.41 -7.70
C ASP A 37 0.98 5.47 -8.89
N PRO A 38 1.80 4.42 -9.11
CA PRO A 38 1.71 3.57 -10.30
C PRO A 38 0.32 3.07 -10.68
N TRP A 39 -0.48 2.66 -9.70
CA TRP A 39 -1.80 2.09 -9.98
C TRP A 39 -2.85 3.18 -10.12
N ASP A 40 -2.67 4.32 -9.46
CA ASP A 40 -3.57 5.45 -9.59
C ASP A 40 -3.41 6.15 -10.93
N VAL A 41 -2.21 6.14 -11.53
CA VAL A 41 -2.01 6.50 -12.95
C VAL A 41 -2.90 5.61 -13.83
N PHE A 42 -2.93 4.30 -13.58
CA PHE A 42 -3.78 3.36 -14.32
C PHE A 42 -5.27 3.61 -14.09
N HIS A 43 -5.71 3.70 -12.82
CA HIS A 43 -7.12 3.92 -12.49
C HIS A 43 -7.64 5.24 -13.05
N GLN A 44 -6.85 6.31 -12.98
CA GLN A 44 -7.21 7.59 -13.57
C GLN A 44 -7.30 7.51 -15.09
N GLY A 45 -6.31 6.89 -15.75
CA GLY A 45 -6.35 6.70 -17.20
C GLY A 45 -7.57 5.88 -17.65
N LEU A 46 -7.89 4.80 -16.92
CA LEU A 46 -9.06 3.99 -17.17
C LEU A 46 -10.35 4.80 -17.00
N ALA A 47 -10.49 5.54 -15.88
CA ALA A 47 -11.64 6.41 -15.60
C ALA A 47 -11.86 7.44 -16.72
N MET A 48 -10.79 8.07 -17.21
CA MET A 48 -10.87 9.05 -18.31
C MET A 48 -11.36 8.44 -19.64
N ARG A 49 -11.08 7.15 -19.89
CA ARG A 49 -11.45 6.47 -21.13
C ARG A 49 -12.83 5.83 -21.09
N THR A 50 -13.31 5.47 -19.91
CA THR A 50 -14.60 4.77 -19.75
C THR A 50 -15.70 5.66 -19.18
N GLY A 51 -15.36 6.83 -18.63
CA GLY A 51 -16.30 7.71 -17.92
C GLY A 51 -16.67 7.22 -16.51
N MET A 52 -16.00 6.18 -16.02
CA MET A 52 -16.18 5.69 -14.65
C MET A 52 -15.59 6.66 -13.63
N SER A 53 -16.06 6.60 -12.37
CA SER A 53 -15.35 7.23 -11.26
C SER A 53 -14.01 6.52 -11.01
N ILE A 54 -13.07 7.20 -10.35
CA ILE A 54 -11.76 6.61 -10.02
C ILE A 54 -11.93 5.45 -9.03
N GLY A 55 -12.84 5.58 -8.05
CA GLY A 55 -13.18 4.50 -7.14
C GLY A 55 -13.69 3.27 -7.90
N LEU A 56 -14.62 3.44 -8.84
CA LEU A 56 -15.12 2.33 -9.66
C LEU A 56 -14.03 1.72 -10.54
N ALA A 57 -13.18 2.54 -11.17
CA ALA A 57 -12.04 2.07 -11.95
C ALA A 57 -11.09 1.21 -11.09
N SER A 58 -10.82 1.62 -9.84
CA SER A 58 -10.03 0.84 -8.89
C SER A 58 -10.71 -0.48 -8.51
N ALA A 59 -12.03 -0.48 -8.30
CA ALA A 59 -12.78 -1.68 -7.94
C ALA A 59 -12.78 -2.71 -9.08
N VAL A 60 -13.08 -2.27 -10.30
CA VAL A 60 -13.04 -3.11 -11.51
C VAL A 60 -11.65 -3.69 -11.72
N THR A 61 -10.61 -2.87 -11.58
CA THR A 61 -9.23 -3.33 -11.67
C THR A 61 -8.92 -4.39 -10.61
N GLY A 62 -9.34 -4.17 -9.36
CA GLY A 62 -9.21 -5.15 -8.28
C GLY A 62 -9.89 -6.48 -8.60
N VAL A 63 -11.10 -6.45 -9.17
CA VAL A 63 -11.82 -7.66 -9.61
C VAL A 63 -11.08 -8.37 -10.74
N VAL A 64 -10.61 -7.64 -11.76
CA VAL A 64 -9.82 -8.23 -12.86
C VAL A 64 -8.54 -8.88 -12.33
N VAL A 65 -7.86 -8.23 -11.38
CA VAL A 65 -6.67 -8.79 -10.74
C VAL A 65 -7.00 -10.05 -9.95
N LEU A 66 -8.14 -10.09 -9.25
CA LEU A 66 -8.61 -11.31 -8.59
C LEU A 66 -8.91 -12.44 -9.58
N LEU A 67 -9.45 -12.15 -10.76
CA LEU A 67 -9.64 -13.17 -11.80
C LEU A 67 -8.29 -13.73 -12.28
N MET A 68 -7.25 -12.90 -12.36
CA MET A 68 -5.88 -13.36 -12.66
C MET A 68 -5.30 -14.28 -11.57
N TRP A 69 -5.88 -14.32 -10.36
CA TRP A 69 -5.43 -15.24 -9.31
C TRP A 69 -5.91 -16.67 -9.52
N ILE A 70 -6.96 -16.91 -10.32
CA ILE A 70 -7.48 -18.25 -10.62
C ILE A 70 -6.36 -19.18 -11.14
N PRO A 71 -5.58 -18.82 -12.19
CA PRO A 71 -4.47 -19.64 -12.63
C PRO A 71 -3.27 -19.65 -11.66
N LEU A 72 -3.21 -18.71 -10.70
CA LEU A 72 -2.19 -18.67 -9.64
C LEU A 72 -2.57 -19.49 -8.41
N ARG A 73 -3.81 -19.98 -8.33
CA ARG A 73 -4.37 -20.72 -7.17
C ARG A 73 -4.27 -19.96 -5.84
N ASN A 74 -4.26 -18.63 -5.91
CA ASN A 74 -4.28 -17.77 -4.72
C ASN A 74 -5.71 -17.59 -4.21
N LYS A 75 -5.93 -17.78 -2.91
CA LYS A 75 -7.25 -17.62 -2.28
C LYS A 75 -7.39 -16.20 -1.71
N PRO A 76 -8.42 -15.42 -2.11
CA PRO A 76 -8.68 -14.11 -1.53
C PRO A 76 -9.09 -14.24 -0.06
N GLY A 77 -8.61 -13.32 0.78
CA GLY A 77 -9.05 -13.17 2.16
C GLY A 77 -10.15 -12.11 2.29
N ILE A 78 -10.73 -11.98 3.48
CA ILE A 78 -11.72 -10.93 3.75
C ILE A 78 -11.14 -9.51 3.55
N GLY A 79 -9.85 -9.33 3.87
CA GLY A 79 -9.11 -8.10 3.62
C GLY A 79 -8.97 -7.77 2.13
N THR A 80 -8.93 -8.78 1.27
CA THR A 80 -8.84 -8.59 -0.19
C THR A 80 -10.14 -8.03 -0.75
N ILE A 81 -11.28 -8.57 -0.33
CA ILE A 81 -12.60 -8.08 -0.74
C ILE A 81 -12.86 -6.69 -0.14
N ALA A 82 -12.54 -6.51 1.15
CA ALA A 82 -12.65 -5.21 1.80
C ALA A 82 -11.78 -4.15 1.12
N ASN A 83 -10.57 -4.51 0.68
CA ASN A 83 -9.69 -3.60 -0.04
C ASN A 83 -10.35 -3.06 -1.30
N ILE A 84 -11.00 -3.91 -2.12
CA ILE A 84 -11.69 -3.47 -3.33
C ILE A 84 -12.85 -2.51 -2.99
N ILE A 85 -13.70 -2.89 -2.04
CA ILE A 85 -14.95 -2.17 -1.76
C ILE A 85 -14.69 -0.86 -1.00
N VAL A 86 -13.97 -0.94 0.13
CA VAL A 86 -13.77 0.18 1.04
C VAL A 86 -12.89 1.24 0.40
N LEU A 87 -11.83 0.85 -0.31
CA LEU A 87 -10.97 1.79 -1.01
C LEU A 87 -11.75 2.55 -2.08
N ALA A 88 -12.51 1.85 -2.92
CA ALA A 88 -13.31 2.48 -3.97
C ALA A 88 -14.29 3.52 -3.42
N ILE A 89 -15.03 3.16 -2.37
CA ILE A 89 -15.96 4.07 -1.68
C ILE A 89 -15.20 5.26 -1.07
N ALA A 90 -14.08 5.01 -0.39
CA ALA A 90 -13.31 6.05 0.28
C ALA A 90 -12.75 7.08 -0.72
N VAL A 91 -12.28 6.64 -1.89
CA VAL A 91 -11.77 7.52 -2.94
C VAL A 91 -12.88 8.44 -3.46
N ASP A 92 -14.00 7.88 -3.91
CA ASP A 92 -15.06 8.66 -4.53
C ASP A 92 -15.74 9.60 -3.53
N THR A 93 -15.97 9.13 -2.29
CA THR A 93 -16.51 9.99 -1.23
C THR A 93 -15.55 11.12 -0.92
N THR A 94 -14.26 10.87 -0.76
CA THR A 94 -13.28 11.94 -0.48
C THR A 94 -13.19 12.94 -1.64
N LEU A 95 -13.18 12.45 -2.89
CA LEU A 95 -13.13 13.32 -4.07
C LEU A 95 -14.34 14.26 -4.15
N ALA A 96 -15.52 13.80 -3.72
CA ALA A 96 -16.74 14.61 -3.71
C ALA A 96 -16.66 15.81 -2.73
N TRP A 97 -15.85 15.71 -1.66
CA TRP A 97 -15.66 16.79 -0.68
C TRP A 97 -14.46 17.69 -0.99
N LEU A 98 -13.50 17.21 -1.79
CA LEU A 98 -12.29 17.98 -2.11
C LEU A 98 -12.55 18.99 -3.24
N PRO A 99 -11.95 20.20 -3.15
CA PRO A 99 -12.08 21.23 -4.18
C PRO A 99 -11.48 20.75 -5.51
N GLU A 100 -12.14 21.07 -6.62
CA GLU A 100 -11.72 20.59 -7.94
C GLU A 100 -10.49 21.29 -8.49
N SER A 101 -10.35 22.59 -8.21
CA SER A 101 -9.25 23.44 -8.68
C SER A 101 -8.53 24.11 -7.50
N PRO A 102 -7.79 23.34 -6.69
CA PRO A 102 -7.03 23.90 -5.56
C PRO A 102 -5.88 24.79 -6.05
N SER A 103 -5.52 25.79 -5.24
CA SER A 103 -4.33 26.60 -5.48
C SER A 103 -3.06 25.75 -5.46
N MET A 104 -1.97 26.22 -6.08
CA MET A 104 -0.72 25.45 -6.16
C MET A 104 -0.18 25.04 -4.77
N ALA A 105 -0.29 25.92 -3.77
CA ALA A 105 0.10 25.60 -2.40
C ALA A 105 -0.72 24.43 -1.83
N VAL A 106 -2.03 24.41 -2.07
CA VAL A 106 -2.91 23.32 -1.64
C VAL A 106 -2.60 22.03 -2.40
N ARG A 107 -2.30 22.11 -3.71
CA ARG A 107 -1.89 20.96 -4.52
C ARG A 107 -0.62 20.30 -3.97
N VAL A 108 0.39 21.08 -3.62
CA VAL A 108 1.63 20.57 -3.01
C VAL A 108 1.34 19.92 -1.66
N SER A 109 0.52 20.57 -0.81
CA SER A 109 0.11 20.00 0.48
C SER A 109 -0.67 18.68 0.32
N PHE A 110 -1.57 18.59 -0.66
CA PHE A 110 -2.30 17.36 -0.96
C PHE A 110 -1.38 16.26 -1.46
N LEU A 111 -0.40 16.56 -2.31
CA LEU A 111 0.58 15.58 -2.75
C LEU A 111 1.41 15.05 -1.57
N LEU A 112 2.04 15.94 -0.80
CA LEU A 112 2.91 15.54 0.31
C LEU A 112 2.14 14.82 1.40
N GLY A 113 0.99 15.39 1.81
CA GLY A 113 0.10 14.77 2.79
C GLY A 113 -0.48 13.45 2.29
N GLY A 114 -0.84 13.37 1.01
CA GLY A 114 -1.33 12.16 0.36
C GLY A 114 -0.30 11.03 0.38
N VAL A 115 0.96 11.31 0.08
CA VAL A 115 2.05 10.32 0.09
C VAL A 115 2.35 9.82 1.51
N VAL A 116 2.41 10.74 2.49
CA VAL A 116 2.62 10.38 3.92
C VAL A 116 1.46 9.55 4.43
N LEU A 117 0.22 9.98 4.15
CA LEU A 117 -0.98 9.26 4.53
C LEU A 117 -1.04 7.88 3.87
N ASN A 118 -0.59 7.76 2.61
CA ASN A 118 -0.48 6.48 1.91
C ASN A 118 0.41 5.49 2.68
N ALA A 119 1.56 5.96 3.18
CA ALA A 119 2.47 5.12 3.96
C ALA A 119 1.82 4.66 5.28
N ILE A 120 1.15 5.56 5.99
CA ILE A 120 0.40 5.24 7.24
C ILE A 120 -0.70 4.22 6.97
N ALA A 121 -1.53 4.49 5.96
CA ALA A 121 -2.60 3.63 5.52
C ALA A 121 -2.09 2.23 5.14
N SER A 122 -1.00 2.17 4.37
CA SER A 122 -0.36 0.93 3.93
C SER A 122 0.11 0.08 5.11
N VAL A 123 0.75 0.70 6.10
CA VAL A 123 1.18 -0.03 7.31
C VAL A 123 -0.01 -0.55 8.10
N LEU A 124 -1.08 0.24 8.25
CA LEU A 124 -2.29 -0.16 8.98
C LEU A 124 -3.05 -1.31 8.31
N TYR A 125 -3.40 -1.17 7.02
CA TYR A 125 -4.24 -2.16 6.35
C TYR A 125 -3.49 -3.48 6.14
N VAL A 126 -2.23 -3.42 5.69
CA VAL A 126 -1.39 -4.63 5.53
C VAL A 126 -1.11 -5.22 6.91
N GLY A 127 -0.83 -4.37 7.89
CA GLY A 127 -0.57 -4.75 9.28
C GLY A 127 -1.74 -5.46 9.97
N ALA A 128 -2.97 -5.35 9.48
CA ALA A 128 -4.10 -6.14 9.96
C ALA A 128 -4.00 -7.64 9.57
N GLY A 129 -3.30 -7.92 8.46
CA GLY A 129 -3.08 -9.22 7.82
C GLY A 129 -4.32 -10.11 7.75
N LEU A 130 -5.43 -9.52 7.31
CA LEU A 130 -6.69 -10.21 7.00
C LEU A 130 -6.79 -10.64 5.53
N GLY A 131 -5.67 -10.61 4.80
CA GLY A 131 -5.56 -10.92 3.38
C GLY A 131 -4.84 -9.80 2.62
N PRO A 132 -4.02 -10.13 1.60
CA PRO A 132 -3.34 -9.13 0.80
C PRO A 132 -4.33 -8.39 -0.12
N GLY A 133 -3.98 -7.17 -0.54
CA GLY A 133 -4.70 -6.49 -1.62
C GLY A 133 -4.55 -7.24 -2.95
N PRO A 134 -5.44 -7.02 -3.94
CA PRO A 134 -5.37 -7.71 -5.25
C PRO A 134 -3.98 -7.59 -5.93
N ARG A 135 -3.40 -6.38 -5.93
CA ARG A 135 -2.03 -6.12 -6.42
C ARG A 135 -0.97 -6.93 -5.68
N ASP A 136 -1.04 -6.93 -4.35
CA ASP A 136 -0.04 -7.57 -3.50
C ASP A 136 -0.07 -9.09 -3.72
N GLY A 137 -1.26 -9.69 -3.78
CA GLY A 137 -1.37 -11.11 -4.05
C GLY A 137 -1.09 -11.50 -5.51
N LEU A 138 -1.24 -10.59 -6.48
CA LEU A 138 -0.74 -10.81 -7.84
C LEU A 138 0.79 -10.93 -7.83
N THR A 139 1.45 -10.01 -7.13
CA THR A 139 2.91 -9.99 -6.99
C THR A 139 3.41 -11.28 -6.33
N THR A 140 2.84 -11.67 -5.19
CA THR A 140 3.29 -12.89 -4.49
C THR A 140 2.94 -14.16 -5.25
N GLY A 141 1.79 -14.22 -5.93
CA GLY A 141 1.41 -15.36 -6.78
C GLY A 141 2.36 -15.56 -7.96
N LEU A 142 2.74 -14.47 -8.64
CA LEU A 142 3.71 -14.54 -9.74
C LEU A 142 5.12 -14.92 -9.25
N VAL A 143 5.55 -14.41 -8.10
CA VAL A 143 6.81 -14.83 -7.47
C VAL A 143 6.80 -16.33 -7.17
N HIS A 144 5.73 -16.83 -6.54
CA HIS A 144 5.61 -18.25 -6.20
C HIS A 144 5.61 -19.14 -7.44
N ARG A 145 4.93 -18.72 -8.51
CA ARG A 145 4.83 -19.49 -9.76
C ARG A 145 6.11 -19.45 -10.61
N THR A 146 6.82 -18.33 -10.64
CA THR A 146 7.98 -18.14 -11.54
C THR A 146 9.34 -18.34 -10.86
N GLY A 147 9.40 -18.32 -9.53
CA GLY A 147 10.65 -18.34 -8.76
C GLY A 147 11.51 -17.08 -8.90
N ARG A 148 11.01 -16.02 -9.56
CA ARG A 148 11.73 -14.76 -9.76
C ARG A 148 11.67 -13.88 -8.50
N SER A 149 12.58 -12.92 -8.41
CA SER A 149 12.65 -12.04 -7.24
C SER A 149 11.43 -11.13 -7.12
N VAL A 150 11.02 -10.84 -5.87
CA VAL A 150 9.92 -9.90 -5.57
C VAL A 150 10.17 -8.53 -6.22
N ARG A 151 11.43 -8.05 -6.19
CA ARG A 151 11.82 -6.79 -6.83
C ARG A 151 11.48 -6.80 -8.31
N LEU A 152 11.89 -7.82 -9.06
CA LEU A 152 11.67 -7.88 -10.50
C LEU A 152 10.19 -7.91 -10.84
N ILE A 153 9.42 -8.81 -10.21
CA ILE A 153 7.98 -8.95 -10.48
C ILE A 153 7.24 -7.66 -10.15
N ARG A 154 7.52 -7.07 -8.99
CA ARG A 154 6.88 -5.82 -8.56
C ARG A 154 7.22 -4.67 -9.49
N THR A 155 8.48 -4.51 -9.89
CA THR A 155 8.90 -3.48 -10.84
C THR A 155 8.21 -3.63 -12.19
N ILE A 156 8.14 -4.86 -12.74
CA ILE A 156 7.45 -5.10 -14.01
C ILE A 156 5.98 -4.70 -13.92
N ILE A 157 5.28 -5.15 -12.88
CA ILE A 157 3.87 -4.84 -12.67
C ILE A 157 3.64 -3.33 -12.54
N GLU A 158 4.47 -2.64 -11.74
CA GLU A 158 4.36 -1.19 -11.54
C GLU A 158 4.66 -0.40 -12.82
N VAL A 159 5.68 -0.78 -13.58
CA VAL A 159 6.01 -0.16 -14.86
C VAL A 159 4.89 -0.36 -15.88
N LEU A 160 4.29 -1.56 -15.93
CA LEU A 160 3.14 -1.83 -16.79
C LEU A 160 1.91 -1.03 -16.37
N ALA A 161 1.65 -0.87 -15.06
CA ALA A 161 0.54 -0.05 -14.57
C ALA A 161 0.74 1.44 -14.93
N VAL A 162 1.91 2.01 -14.63
CA VAL A 162 2.23 3.40 -15.02
C VAL A 162 2.16 3.57 -16.53
N GLY A 163 2.79 2.67 -17.29
CA GLY A 163 2.88 2.77 -18.74
C GLY A 163 1.51 2.70 -19.41
N THR A 164 0.70 1.72 -19.03
CA THR A 164 -0.67 1.59 -19.56
C THR A 164 -1.55 2.76 -19.12
N GLY A 165 -1.50 3.15 -17.85
CA GLY A 165 -2.24 4.29 -17.34
C GLY A 165 -1.90 5.59 -18.05
N TRP A 166 -0.61 5.85 -18.27
CA TRP A 166 -0.13 7.04 -18.95
C TRP A 166 -0.59 7.07 -20.42
N LEU A 167 -0.53 5.95 -21.13
CA LEU A 167 -1.07 5.82 -22.49
C LEU A 167 -2.59 6.06 -22.54
N LEU A 168 -3.31 5.67 -21.48
CA LEU A 168 -4.74 5.95 -21.34
C LEU A 168 -5.05 7.41 -20.97
N GLY A 169 -4.03 8.22 -20.62
CA GLY A 169 -4.17 9.64 -20.28
C GLY A 169 -4.03 9.95 -18.78
N GLY A 170 -3.69 8.95 -17.96
CA GLY A 170 -3.41 9.14 -16.54
C GLY A 170 -2.20 10.05 -16.30
N ASN A 171 -2.23 10.78 -15.19
CA ASN A 171 -1.26 11.83 -14.88
C ASN A 171 0.03 11.26 -14.29
N VAL A 172 1.11 11.39 -15.05
CA VAL A 172 2.49 11.12 -14.60
C VAL A 172 3.22 12.44 -14.45
N GLY A 173 3.82 12.68 -13.28
CA GLY A 173 4.51 13.93 -12.99
C GLY A 173 5.54 13.82 -11.88
N LEU A 174 5.98 14.97 -11.36
CA LEU A 174 6.95 15.03 -10.25
C LEU A 174 6.46 14.29 -9.01
N GLY A 175 5.15 14.30 -8.75
CA GLY A 175 4.52 13.53 -7.69
C GLY A 175 4.68 12.02 -7.86
N THR A 176 4.69 11.52 -9.10
CA THR A 176 4.94 10.09 -9.39
C THR A 176 6.37 9.70 -9.06
N LEU A 177 7.35 10.55 -9.41
CA LEU A 177 8.75 10.33 -9.04
C LEU A 177 8.95 10.41 -7.53
N LEU A 178 8.37 11.43 -6.89
CA LEU A 178 8.40 11.60 -5.43
C LEU A 178 7.80 10.37 -4.74
N TYR A 179 6.67 9.86 -5.22
CA TYR A 179 6.07 8.64 -4.67
C TYR A 179 7.00 7.44 -4.86
N ALA A 180 7.52 7.21 -6.08
CA ALA A 180 8.37 6.06 -6.40
C ALA A 180 9.62 5.97 -5.51
N PHE A 181 10.26 7.11 -5.22
CA PHE A 181 11.46 7.14 -4.37
C PHE A 181 11.12 7.31 -2.87
N GLY A 182 10.03 7.98 -2.53
CA GLY A 182 9.69 8.37 -1.16
C GLY A 182 8.87 7.34 -0.39
N ILE A 183 8.00 6.57 -1.05
CA ILE A 183 7.05 5.69 -0.36
C ILE A 183 7.76 4.58 0.44
N GLY A 184 8.84 4.02 -0.10
CA GLY A 184 9.61 2.95 0.56
C GLY A 184 10.20 3.40 1.90
N PRO A 185 11.03 4.46 1.92
CA PRO A 185 11.53 5.05 3.17
C PRO A 185 10.43 5.49 4.14
N LEU A 186 9.33 6.07 3.64
CA LEU A 186 8.21 6.49 4.49
C LEU A 186 7.52 5.31 5.17
N ILE A 187 7.26 4.21 4.46
CA ILE A 187 6.71 2.99 5.04
C ILE A 187 7.64 2.47 6.14
N GLN A 188 8.96 2.46 5.92
CA GLN A 188 9.93 2.03 6.93
C GLN A 188 9.91 2.94 8.17
N LEU A 189 9.81 4.26 7.97
CA LEU A 189 9.70 5.22 9.06
C LEU A 189 8.41 4.99 9.86
N VAL A 190 7.26 4.86 9.19
CA VAL A 190 5.97 4.59 9.84
C VAL A 190 6.02 3.29 10.63
N LEU A 191 6.62 2.22 10.08
CA LEU A 191 6.81 0.95 10.78
C LEU A 191 7.62 1.12 12.08
N ARG A 192 8.66 1.97 12.08
CA ARG A 192 9.47 2.24 13.29
C ARG A 192 8.70 3.05 14.33
N LEU A 193 7.85 3.98 13.90
CA LEU A 193 7.09 4.86 14.80
C LEU A 193 5.83 4.18 15.35
N MET A 194 5.26 3.22 14.62
CA MET A 194 4.03 2.57 15.03
C MET A 194 4.27 1.59 16.19
N PRO A 195 3.41 1.60 17.23
CA PRO A 195 3.53 0.68 18.35
C PRO A 195 3.46 -0.77 17.85
N GLY A 196 4.41 -1.62 18.28
CA GLY A 196 4.47 -3.03 17.91
C GLY A 196 3.14 -3.77 18.13
N ARG A 197 2.33 -3.38 19.13
CA ARG A 197 0.97 -3.91 19.32
C ARG A 197 0.07 -3.75 18.09
N LEU A 198 0.09 -2.59 17.40
CA LEU A 198 -0.68 -2.37 16.17
C LEU A 198 -0.07 -3.08 14.95
N LEU A 199 1.19 -3.48 15.03
CA LEU A 199 1.96 -4.16 13.97
C LEU A 199 2.09 -5.67 14.18
N ALA A 200 1.70 -6.19 15.35
CA ALA A 200 2.09 -7.52 15.84
C ALA A 200 1.35 -8.69 15.18
N VAL A 201 0.43 -8.47 14.24
CA VAL A 201 -0.32 -9.59 13.64
C VAL A 201 -0.44 -9.44 12.13
N SER A 202 0.39 -10.20 11.40
CA SER A 202 0.07 -10.94 10.16
C SER A 202 0.41 -10.40 8.76
N GLY A 203 0.81 -9.14 8.54
CA GLY A 203 1.22 -8.67 7.20
C GLY A 203 2.73 -8.50 6.95
N TRP A 204 3.42 -7.82 7.87
CA TRP A 204 4.83 -7.41 7.73
C TRP A 204 5.83 -8.31 8.47
N GLY A 205 5.38 -9.45 9.00
CA GLY A 205 6.18 -10.36 9.84
C GLY A 205 7.58 -10.68 9.29
N PRO A 206 7.74 -11.00 7.99
CA PRO A 206 9.04 -11.27 7.38
C PRO A 206 9.99 -10.05 7.34
N VAL A 207 9.45 -8.83 7.23
CA VAL A 207 10.24 -7.60 7.19
C VAL A 207 10.75 -7.24 8.59
N LEU A 208 9.88 -7.36 9.60
CA LEU A 208 10.21 -7.08 11.00
C LEU A 208 11.22 -8.11 11.57
N SER A 209 11.14 -9.38 11.16
CA SER A 209 12.10 -10.40 11.58
C SER A 209 13.51 -10.14 11.01
N THR A 210 13.59 -9.64 9.77
CA THR A 210 14.87 -9.30 9.13
C THR A 210 15.54 -8.10 9.80
N GLN A 211 14.77 -7.05 10.17
CA GLN A 211 15.31 -5.89 10.89
C GLN A 211 15.85 -6.26 12.27
N ARG A 212 15.09 -7.04 13.06
CA ARG A 212 15.52 -7.49 14.38
C ARG A 212 16.81 -8.33 14.33
N ASN A 213 16.96 -9.16 13.30
CA ASN A 213 18.15 -9.97 13.10
C ASN A 213 19.38 -9.15 12.65
N ALA A 214 19.18 -8.01 11.99
CA ALA A 214 20.26 -7.10 11.63
C ALA A 214 20.72 -6.29 12.85
N GLU A 215 19.78 -5.79 13.65
CA GLU A 215 20.06 -5.04 14.89
C GLU A 215 20.77 -5.91 15.94
N SER A 216 20.39 -7.18 16.08
CA SER A 216 21.05 -8.12 17.00
C SER A 216 22.48 -8.49 16.59
N ARG A 217 22.81 -8.41 15.30
CA ARG A 217 24.17 -8.65 14.78
C ARG A 217 25.07 -7.43 14.88
N SER A 218 24.50 -6.22 14.96
CA SER A 218 25.24 -4.97 15.13
C SER A 218 25.36 -4.53 16.59
N ALA A 219 24.68 -5.20 17.51
CA ALA A 219 24.89 -4.99 18.94
C ALA A 219 26.32 -5.40 19.31
N PRO A 220 27.05 -4.62 20.12
CA PRO A 220 28.36 -5.02 20.61
C PRO A 220 28.23 -6.37 21.32
N VAL A 221 29.08 -7.32 20.96
CA VAL A 221 29.24 -8.54 21.75
C VAL A 221 29.81 -8.08 23.09
N ASP A 222 28.97 -8.00 24.13
CA ASP A 222 29.50 -7.98 25.49
C ASP A 222 30.30 -9.26 25.64
N SER A 223 31.62 -9.10 25.55
CA SER A 223 32.58 -10.17 25.77
C SER A 223 32.27 -10.79 27.13
N PRO A 224 32.03 -12.11 27.20
CA PRO A 224 31.97 -12.75 28.50
C PRO A 224 33.35 -12.60 29.11
N GLN A 225 33.49 -11.75 30.13
CA GLN A 225 34.53 -11.92 31.11
C GLN A 225 34.17 -13.20 31.88
N GLY A 226 34.57 -14.32 31.28
CA GLY A 226 34.61 -15.62 31.92
C GLY A 226 35.91 -15.75 32.71
N ALA A 227 35.72 -16.13 33.97
CA ALA A 227 36.51 -17.11 34.70
C ALA A 227 37.89 -16.73 35.25
N ALA A 228 37.94 -16.83 36.58
CA ALA A 228 38.97 -17.50 37.38
C ALA A 228 40.40 -16.93 37.34
N VAL A 229 40.78 -16.25 38.43
CA VAL A 229 41.63 -16.79 39.51
C VAL A 229 41.18 -16.17 40.83
#